data_AF-A0A7J2JFC3-F1
#
_entry.id   AF-A0A7J2JFC3-F1
#
_cell.length_a   1.000
_cell.length_b   1.000
_cell.length_c   1.000
_cell.angle_alpha   90.00
_cell.angle_beta   90.00
_cell.angle_gamma   90.00
#
_symmetry.space_group_name_H-M   'P 1'
#
loop_
_entity.id
_entity.type
_entity.pdbx_description
1 polymer ?
#
loop_
_entity_poly.entity_id
_entity_poly.type
_entity_poly.pdbx_seq_one_letter_code
_entity_poly.pdbx_strand_id
1 'polypeptide(L)' 'MPTRTISISEEAYRRLKALKREGESFSDVILRLTSRSSLWHLVGALSEEEAARLEEAIAENREKAKRALERRAKQ' A
#
# COMPACT_ATOMS: atom_id res chain seq x y z
N MET A 1 -17.01 -21.82 -2.52
CA MET A 1 -16.11 -21.50 -1.39
C MET A 1 -16.96 -21.26 -0.15
N PRO A 2 -16.52 -21.70 1.05
CA PRO A 2 -17.22 -21.37 2.28
C PRO A 2 -17.21 -19.85 2.48
N THR A 3 -18.38 -19.27 2.74
CA THR A 3 -18.55 -17.84 3.02
C THR A 3 -18.81 -17.64 4.50
N ARG A 4 -18.27 -16.56 5.07
CA ARG A 4 -18.63 -16.08 6.41
C ARG A 4 -19.15 -14.67 6.32
N THR A 5 -20.19 -14.36 7.08
CA THR A 5 -20.73 -13.00 7.20
C THR A 5 -20.03 -12.28 8.34
N ILE A 6 -19.55 -11.07 8.08
CA ILE A 6 -18.98 -10.17 9.09
C ILE A 6 -19.73 -8.85 9.06
N SER A 7 -19.94 -8.26 10.24
CA SER A 7 -20.44 -6.89 10.34
C SER A 7 -19.27 -5.92 10.33
N ILE A 8 -19.36 -4.86 9.53
CA ILE A 8 -18.36 -3.80 9.44
C ILE A 8 -19.04 -2.46 9.65
N SER A 9 -18.28 -1.42 10.00
CA SER A 9 -18.83 -0.08 10.09
C SER A 9 -19.26 0.43 8.70
N GLU A 10 -20.25 1.33 8.68
CA GLU A 10 -20.67 2.01 7.46
C GLU A 10 -19.51 2.71 6.75
N GLU A 11 -18.58 3.26 7.52
CA GLU A 11 -17.37 3.88 6.97
C GLU A 11 -16.49 2.85 6.24
N ALA A 12 -16.26 1.68 6.84
CA ALA A 12 -15.47 0.62 6.22
C ALA A 12 -16.15 0.13 4.93
N TYR A 13 -17.47 -0.05 4.94
CA TYR A 13 -18.23 -0.41 3.75
C TYR A 13 -18.06 0.62 2.62
N ARG A 14 -18.22 1.91 2.92
CA ARG A 14 -18.02 2.99 1.93
C ARG A 14 -16.62 3.01 1.35
N ARG A 15 -15.59 2.84 2.18
CA ARG A 15 -14.19 2.75 1.74
C ARG A 15 -13.98 1.55 0.80
N LEU A 16 -14.48 0.38 1.16
CA LEU A 16 -14.40 -0.81 0.30
C LEU A 16 -15.14 -0.61 -1.02
N LYS A 17 -16.32 0.02 -0.99
CA LYS A 17 -17.11 0.32 -2.19
C LYS A 17 -16.39 1.28 -3.13
N ALA A 18 -15.72 2.30 -2.59
CA ALA A 18 -14.93 3.24 -3.39
C ALA A 18 -13.68 2.60 -4.03
N LEU A 19 -13.10 1.60 -3.38
CA LEU A 19 -11.91 0.88 -3.88
C LEU A 19 -12.23 -0.27 -4.84
N LYS A 20 -13.52 -0.60 -5.01
CA LYS A 20 -14.00 -1.72 -5.81
C LYS A 20 -13.89 -1.40 -7.30
N ARG A 21 -13.22 -2.28 -8.05
CA ARG A 21 -13.15 -2.21 -9.51
C ARG A 21 -14.41 -2.81 -10.15
N GLU A 22 -14.65 -2.50 -11.43
CA GLU A 22 -15.75 -3.07 -12.18
C GLU A 22 -15.66 -4.61 -12.21
N GLY A 23 -16.78 -5.29 -11.92
CA GLY A 23 -16.84 -6.74 -11.84
C GLY A 23 -16.19 -7.40 -10.60
N GLU A 24 -15.46 -6.65 -9.76
CA GLU A 24 -14.81 -7.17 -8.56
C GLU A 24 -15.87 -7.48 -7.47
N SER A 25 -15.70 -8.50 -6.62
CA SER A 25 -16.53 -8.71 -5.41
C SER A 25 -15.95 -7.98 -4.18
N PHE A 26 -16.69 -7.86 -3.08
CA PHE A 26 -16.10 -7.28 -1.85
C PHE A 26 -15.01 -8.18 -1.27
N SER A 27 -15.16 -9.50 -1.40
CA SER A 27 -14.13 -10.46 -1.02
C SER A 27 -12.86 -10.26 -1.84
N ASP A 28 -12.97 -9.98 -3.15
CA ASP A 28 -11.82 -9.73 -4.01
C ASP A 28 -11.08 -8.44 -3.63
N VAL A 29 -11.81 -7.37 -3.30
CA VAL A 29 -11.20 -6.13 -2.78
C VAL A 29 -10.41 -6.41 -1.51
N ILE A 30 -11.00 -7.13 -0.56
CA ILE A 30 -10.34 -7.49 0.70
C ILE A 30 -9.09 -8.32 0.42
N LEU A 31 -9.19 -9.34 -0.42
CA LEU A 31 -8.06 -10.20 -0.76
C LEU A 31 -6.97 -9.43 -1.50
N ARG A 32 -7.31 -8.52 -2.41
CA ARG A 32 -6.33 -7.67 -3.12
C ARG A 32 -5.61 -6.70 -2.19
N LEU A 33 -6.31 -6.09 -1.24
CA LEU A 33 -5.73 -5.13 -0.31
C LEU A 33 -4.92 -5.80 0.80
N THR A 34 -5.29 -7.02 1.19
CA THR A 34 -4.61 -7.79 2.24
C THR A 34 -3.57 -8.78 1.69
N SER A 35 -3.62 -9.04 0.39
CA SER A 35 -2.58 -9.75 -0.36
C SER A 35 -1.25 -9.04 -0.13
N ARG A 36 -0.35 -9.70 0.60
CA ARG A 36 1.08 -9.43 0.45
C ARG A 36 1.45 -9.89 -0.94
N SER A 37 1.27 -9.02 -1.92
CA SER A 37 1.70 -9.29 -3.29
C SER A 37 3.19 -9.59 -3.21
N SER A 38 3.56 -10.80 -3.61
CA SER A 38 4.95 -11.14 -3.72
C SER A 38 5.60 -10.20 -4.73
N LEU A 39 6.66 -9.51 -4.30
CA LEU A 39 7.48 -8.67 -5.17
C LEU A 39 8.42 -9.50 -6.05
N TRP A 40 8.30 -10.83 -6.07
CA TRP A 40 9.15 -11.72 -6.89
C TRP A 40 9.07 -11.36 -8.38
N HIS A 41 7.93 -10.84 -8.86
CA HIS A 41 7.78 -10.38 -10.24
C HIS A 41 8.64 -9.14 -10.59
N LEU A 42 9.22 -8.46 -9.60
CA LEU A 42 10.12 -7.32 -9.78
C LEU A 42 11.61 -7.72 -9.77
N VAL A 43 11.93 -9.01 -9.57
CA VAL A 43 13.33 -9.46 -9.62
C VAL A 43 13.90 -9.22 -11.02
N GLY A 44 15.04 -8.53 -11.07
CA GLY A 44 15.70 -8.15 -12.32
C GLY A 44 15.07 -6.94 -13.03
N ALA A 45 14.09 -6.27 -12.42
CA ALA A 45 13.48 -5.07 -13.01
C ALA A 45 14.42 -3.85 -13.05
N LEU A 46 15.49 -3.85 -12.25
CA LEU A 46 16.47 -2.77 -12.16
C LEU A 46 17.88 -3.34 -12.26
N SER A 47 18.78 -2.62 -12.94
CA SER A 47 20.22 -2.81 -12.81
C SER A 47 20.70 -2.41 -11.41
N GLU A 48 21.90 -2.84 -11.03
CA GLU A 48 22.52 -2.51 -9.73
C GLU A 48 22.66 -0.99 -9.52
N GLU A 49 23.01 -0.27 -10.59
CA GLU A 49 23.12 1.20 -10.58
C GLU A 49 21.75 1.89 -10.41
N GLU A 50 20.71 1.38 -11.09
CA GLU A 50 19.35 1.89 -10.92
C GLU A 50 18.80 1.61 -9.53
N ALA A 51 19.09 0.43 -8.97
CA ALA A 51 18.74 0.06 -7.62
C ALA A 51 19.41 0.99 -6.60
N ALA A 52 20.72 1.25 -6.75
CA ALA A 52 21.46 2.17 -5.88
C ALA A 52 20.87 3.59 -5.90
N ARG A 53 20.56 4.13 -7.09
CA ARG A 53 19.91 5.44 -7.22
C ARG A 53 18.53 5.49 -6.56
N LEU A 54 17.75 4.41 -6.70
CA LEU A 54 16.44 4.31 -6.07
C LEU A 54 16.56 4.27 -4.54
N GLU A 55 17.52 3.51 -4.01
CA GLU A 55 17.78 3.45 -2.57
C GLU A 55 18.16 4.82 -2.00
N GLU A 56 19.04 5.57 -2.69
CA GLU A 56 19.42 6.92 -2.29
C GLU A 56 18.22 7.87 -2.27
N ALA A 57 17.41 7.86 -3.33
CA ALA A 57 16.20 8.68 -3.40
C ALA A 57 15.17 8.34 -2.31
N ILE A 58 15.03 7.05 -1.95
CA ILE A 58 14.18 6.61 -0.84
C ILE A 58 14.72 7.11 0.50
N ALA A 59 16.04 7.00 0.74
CA ALA A 59 16.68 7.45 1.96
C ALA A 59 16.51 8.96 2.16
N GLU A 60 16.76 9.75 1.12
CA GLU A 60 16.55 11.20 1.15
C GLU A 60 15.12 11.58 1.48
N ASN A 61 14.13 10.92 0.85
CA ASN A 61 12.72 11.21 1.09
C ASN A 61 12.32 10.88 2.53
N ARG A 62 12.82 9.78 3.09
CA ARG A 62 12.57 9.43 4.50
C ARG A 62 13.15 10.46 5.45
N GLU A 63 14.37 10.93 5.20
CA GLU A 63 14.99 11.99 6.00
C GLU A 63 14.22 13.31 5.90
N LYS A 64 13.79 13.70 4.70
CA LYS A 64 12.94 14.89 4.48
C LYS A 64 11.62 14.76 5.25
N ALA A 65 10.96 13.61 5.17
CA ALA A 65 9.71 13.34 5.89
C ALA A 65 9.89 13.39 7.42
N LYS A 66 10.97 12.77 7.94
CA LYS A 66 11.30 12.80 9.37
C LYS A 66 11.54 14.23 9.85
N ARG A 67 12.36 15.02 9.14
CA ARG A 67 12.60 16.44 9.46
C ARG A 67 11.32 17.27 9.42
N ALA A 68 10.40 16.99 8.50
CA ALA A 68 9.11 17.69 8.43
C ALA A 68 8.22 17.38 9.65
N LEU A 69 8.19 16.11 10.09
CA LEU A 69 7.51 15.69 11.32
C LEU A 69 8.11 16.35 12.57
N GLU A 70 9.43 16.34 12.71
CA GLU A 70 10.12 16.98 13.84
C GLU A 70 9.88 18.49 13.91
N ARG A 71 9.80 19.18 12.76
CA ARG A 71 9.44 20.61 12.72
C ARG A 71 8.02 20.86 13.19
N ARG A 72 7.07 20.01 12.79
CA ARG A 72 5.66 20.11 13.20
C ARG A 72 5.46 19.83 14.69
N ALA A 73 6.26 18.95 15.28
CA ALA A 73 6.19 18.61 16.69
C ALA A 73 6.78 19.70 17.63
N LYS A 74 7.53 20.66 17.08
CA LYS A 74 8.17 21.77 17.82
C LYS A 74 7.38 23.10 17.73
N GLN A 75 6.29 23.14 16.98
CA GLN A 75 5.32 24.26 16.94
C GLN A 75 4.17 23.96 17.89
#